data_AF-A0A7K2SB67-F1
#
_entry.id   AF-A0A7K2SB67-F1
#
_cell.length_a   1.000
_cell.length_b   1.000
_cell.length_c   1.000
_cell.angle_alpha   90.00
_cell.angle_beta   90.00
_cell.angle_gamma   90.00
#
_symmetry.space_group_name_H-M   'P 1'
#
loop_
_entity.id
_entity.type
_entity.pdbx_description
1 polymer ?
#
loop_
_entity_poly.entity_id
_entity_poly.type
_entity_poly.pdbx_seq_one_letter_code
_entity_poly.pdbx_strand_id
1 'polypeptide(L)'
;MTDTGTARVVRVTGQGAGRQASRSLHRAREARLAGARSEVAPRAEIDASWDRVARSGIDPDQSPESALLRADEIEHRRHSTALGELMPLLRAGLASIADAAQQILVVTDTEGRVLWRQGHTGVLRRAHAICLEEGADWAEGATGTNAIGTALAARVPVQVHSAEHFIRALHGWTCAAAPVRDPRDGRLIGIVDISGPASTFHPATLALVDSVARLAEGEIRGRHLAEIERLRAVAAPILCRIGGRALAVDVHGRLAAVTGMPPVDRLPLPKSLGPGPVWLPSLGMCRVEPLPGGWLVQVDDGGTEGARRRVVLDLSRPRALAVRLTGPLGNRTQRLSPRHAELLYALAVHPQGRTASELARDIFGDGTRTVTVRAEVSRLRRQLAEVLAHRPYRFGDGVEVEVIHPEDRADLLPHSRAPVVAKARGAATTA
;
A
#
# COMPACT_ATOMS: atom_id res chain seq x y z
N MET A 1 -45.78 -23.41 -9.30
CA MET A 1 -45.22 -22.12 -9.78
C MET A 1 -45.57 -21.06 -8.75
N THR A 2 -44.72 -20.89 -7.74
CA THR A 2 -44.80 -19.76 -6.80
C THR A 2 -43.79 -18.74 -7.28
N ASP A 3 -44.30 -17.75 -8.01
CA ASP A 3 -43.56 -16.57 -8.46
C ASP A 3 -43.21 -15.72 -7.22
N THR A 4 -42.05 -15.98 -6.62
CA THR A 4 -41.45 -15.08 -5.63
C THR A 4 -40.90 -13.88 -6.36
N GLY A 5 -41.78 -12.91 -6.61
CA GLY A 5 -41.42 -11.61 -7.16
C GLY A 5 -40.32 -10.97 -6.31
N THR A 6 -39.11 -10.94 -6.85
CA THR A 6 -38.01 -10.12 -6.33
C THR A 6 -38.47 -8.67 -6.35
N ALA A 7 -38.83 -8.12 -5.19
CA ALA A 7 -39.14 -6.72 -5.02
C ALA A 7 -37.99 -5.89 -5.60
N ARG A 8 -38.28 -5.16 -6.68
CA ARG A 8 -37.30 -4.41 -7.46
C ARG A 8 -36.90 -3.18 -6.64
N VAL A 9 -35.83 -3.29 -5.87
CA VAL A 9 -35.28 -2.20 -5.06
C VAL A 9 -34.96 -1.02 -6.00
N VAL A 10 -35.63 0.10 -5.78
CA VAL A 10 -35.41 1.31 -6.59
C VAL A 10 -34.19 2.05 -6.00
N ARG A 11 -33.11 2.14 -6.77
CA ARG A 11 -31.95 2.95 -6.40
C ARG A 11 -32.26 4.42 -6.64
N VAL A 12 -32.19 5.25 -5.61
CA VAL A 12 -32.28 6.71 -5.77
C VAL A 12 -30.92 7.21 -6.23
N THR A 13 -30.85 7.71 -7.46
CA THR A 13 -29.70 8.50 -7.91
C THR A 13 -29.87 9.93 -7.39
N GLY A 14 -28.80 10.56 -6.89
CA GLY A 14 -28.80 11.99 -6.54
C GLY A 14 -29.14 12.92 -7.71
N GLN A 15 -29.35 12.39 -8.93
CA GLN A 15 -29.72 13.14 -10.12
C GLN A 15 -31.12 13.76 -10.05
N GLY A 16 -31.96 13.35 -9.11
CA GLY A 16 -33.24 14.00 -8.84
C GLY A 16 -33.13 14.96 -7.65
N ALA A 17 -32.82 16.23 -7.87
CA ALA A 17 -32.97 17.31 -6.89
C ALA A 17 -34.46 17.62 -6.58
N GLY A 18 -35.30 16.59 -6.51
CA GLY A 18 -36.72 16.70 -6.21
C GLY A 18 -36.99 16.35 -4.75
N ARG A 19 -37.91 17.09 -4.11
CA ARG A 19 -38.36 16.84 -2.72
C ARG A 19 -38.72 15.38 -2.44
N GLN A 20 -39.17 14.64 -3.45
CA GLN A 20 -39.51 13.21 -3.35
C GLN A 20 -38.29 12.31 -3.17
N ALA A 21 -37.17 12.58 -3.87
CA ALA A 21 -35.94 11.81 -3.74
C ALA A 21 -35.30 12.02 -2.35
N SER A 22 -35.26 13.26 -1.86
CA SER A 22 -34.78 13.58 -0.50
C SER A 22 -35.63 12.89 0.58
N ARG A 23 -36.96 12.87 0.42
CA ARG A 23 -37.87 12.15 1.34
C ARG A 23 -37.64 10.64 1.31
N SER A 24 -37.42 10.05 0.13
CA SER A 24 -37.14 8.63 -0.01
C SER A 24 -35.79 8.23 0.60
N LEU A 25 -34.74 9.07 0.42
CA LEU A 25 -33.43 8.86 1.06
C LEU A 25 -33.52 8.98 2.59
N HIS A 26 -34.28 9.95 3.09
CA HIS A 26 -34.53 10.08 4.53
C HIS A 26 -35.22 8.82 5.09
N ARG A 27 -36.27 8.32 4.42
CA ARG A 27 -36.94 7.07 4.83
C ARG A 27 -36.02 5.85 4.77
N ALA A 28 -35.19 5.74 3.73
CA ALA A 28 -34.22 4.65 3.62
C ALA A 28 -33.21 4.68 4.77
N ARG A 29 -32.74 5.87 5.18
CA ARG A 29 -31.87 6.06 6.36
C ARG A 29 -32.58 5.68 7.65
N GLU A 30 -33.78 6.19 7.91
CA GLU A 30 -34.50 5.86 9.16
C GLU A 30 -34.80 4.35 9.25
N ALA A 31 -35.20 3.71 8.14
CA ALA A 31 -35.41 2.27 8.10
C ALA A 31 -34.12 1.51 8.43
N ARG A 32 -32.99 1.94 7.85
CA ARG A 32 -31.65 1.39 8.12
C ARG A 32 -31.27 1.52 9.60
N LEU A 33 -31.44 2.70 10.18
CA LEU A 33 -31.14 2.97 11.59
C LEU A 33 -32.03 2.16 12.53
N ALA A 34 -33.27 1.89 12.13
CA ALA A 34 -34.20 1.03 12.87
C ALA A 34 -33.99 -0.48 12.63
N GLY A 35 -32.99 -0.89 11.83
CA GLY A 35 -32.75 -2.28 11.46
C GLY A 35 -33.80 -2.88 10.52
N ALA A 36 -34.65 -2.05 9.89
CA ALA A 36 -35.70 -2.44 8.96
C ALA A 36 -35.21 -2.46 7.51
N ARG A 37 -35.86 -3.28 6.67
CA ARG A 37 -35.62 -3.28 5.22
C ARG A 37 -36.38 -2.14 4.55
N SER A 38 -35.72 -1.40 3.68
CA SER A 38 -36.31 -0.34 2.85
C SER A 38 -36.49 -0.83 1.41
N GLU A 39 -37.62 -0.50 0.79
CA GLU A 39 -37.87 -0.72 -0.65
C GLU A 39 -37.01 0.18 -1.55
N VAL A 40 -36.45 1.25 -0.95
CA VAL A 40 -35.53 2.19 -1.58
C VAL A 40 -34.13 1.97 -1.03
N ALA A 41 -33.17 1.66 -1.90
CA ALA A 41 -31.76 1.61 -1.51
C ALA A 41 -31.02 2.87 -1.95
N PRO A 42 -30.10 3.37 -1.12
CA PRO A 42 -29.17 4.40 -1.56
C PRO A 42 -28.21 3.84 -2.62
N ARG A 43 -27.37 4.71 -3.18
CA ARG A 43 -26.29 4.29 -4.08
C ARG A 43 -25.34 3.34 -3.36
N ALA A 44 -24.70 2.43 -4.10
CA ALA A 44 -23.93 1.32 -3.52
C ALA A 44 -22.77 1.82 -2.64
N GLU A 45 -22.13 2.92 -3.02
CA GLU A 45 -21.07 3.57 -2.27
C GLU A 45 -21.55 4.14 -0.93
N ILE A 46 -22.78 4.68 -0.90
CA ILE A 46 -23.42 5.23 0.31
C ILE A 46 -23.87 4.09 1.22
N ASP A 47 -24.51 3.06 0.67
CA ASP A 47 -24.93 1.88 1.42
C ASP A 47 -23.74 1.21 2.11
N ALA A 48 -22.63 1.01 1.37
CA ALA A 48 -21.39 0.45 1.91
C ALA A 48 -20.77 1.34 3.00
N SER A 49 -20.90 2.67 2.89
CA SER A 49 -20.45 3.61 3.94
C SER A 49 -21.32 3.51 5.18
N TRP A 50 -22.66 3.54 5.04
CA TRP A 50 -23.60 3.37 6.14
C TRP A 50 -23.37 2.06 6.88
N ASP A 51 -23.05 1.00 6.15
CA ASP A 51 -22.61 -0.30 6.68
C ASP A 51 -21.37 -0.17 7.58
N ARG A 52 -20.33 0.53 7.13
CA ARG A 52 -19.09 0.73 7.90
C ARG A 52 -19.34 1.60 9.14
N VAL A 53 -20.06 2.70 8.96
CA VAL A 53 -20.33 3.69 10.01
C VAL A 53 -21.26 3.14 11.10
N ALA A 54 -22.28 2.37 10.73
CA ALA A 54 -23.14 1.69 11.70
C ALA A 54 -22.34 0.68 12.55
N ARG A 55 -21.38 -0.03 11.95
CA ARG A 55 -20.49 -0.95 12.68
C ARG A 55 -19.50 -0.24 13.60
N SER A 56 -19.15 1.01 13.33
CA SER A 56 -18.29 1.81 14.21
C SER A 56 -19.04 2.49 15.35
N GLY A 57 -20.38 2.37 15.41
CA GLY A 57 -21.19 2.88 16.52
C GLY A 57 -21.35 4.40 16.54
N ILE A 58 -21.21 5.07 15.38
CA ILE A 58 -21.46 6.51 15.27
C ILE A 58 -22.94 6.78 15.53
N ASP A 59 -23.23 7.75 16.38
CA ASP A 59 -24.61 8.17 16.66
C ASP A 59 -25.06 9.13 15.54
N PRO A 60 -26.18 8.85 14.84
CA PRO A 60 -26.67 9.71 13.78
C PRO A 60 -27.08 11.14 14.24
N ASP A 61 -27.25 11.36 15.54
CA ASP A 61 -27.60 12.65 16.15
C ASP A 61 -26.41 13.33 16.86
N GLN A 62 -25.21 12.76 16.81
CA GLN A 62 -24.01 13.36 17.41
C GLN A 62 -23.56 14.65 16.71
N SER A 63 -22.80 15.48 17.43
CA SER A 63 -22.09 16.63 16.87
C SER A 63 -20.95 16.16 15.94
N PRO A 64 -20.72 16.82 14.79
CA PRO A 64 -19.54 16.58 13.95
C PRO A 64 -18.25 17.20 14.52
N GLU A 65 -18.30 17.77 15.74
CA GLU A 65 -17.12 18.32 16.40
C GLU A 65 -16.02 17.28 16.57
N SER A 66 -14.78 17.71 16.28
CA SER A 66 -13.58 16.91 16.48
C SER A 66 -12.48 17.76 17.11
N ALA A 67 -11.55 17.11 17.79
CA ALA A 67 -10.37 17.79 18.31
C ALA A 67 -9.49 18.28 17.14
N LEU A 68 -9.38 19.60 16.98
CA LEU A 68 -8.56 20.21 15.93
C LEU A 68 -7.07 19.92 16.14
N LEU A 69 -6.34 19.74 15.03
CA LEU A 69 -4.87 19.73 15.09
C LEU A 69 -4.37 21.10 15.53
N ARG A 70 -3.23 21.10 16.20
CA ARG A 70 -2.50 22.33 16.48
C ARG A 70 -1.91 22.90 15.19
N ALA A 71 -1.72 24.22 15.14
CA ALA A 71 -1.26 24.91 13.94
C ALA A 71 0.13 24.44 13.45
N ASP A 72 1.04 24.11 14.37
CA ASP A 72 2.36 23.55 14.06
C ASP A 72 2.28 22.19 13.38
N GLU A 73 1.37 21.33 13.83
CA GLU A 73 1.13 20.02 13.23
C GLU A 73 0.47 20.14 11.85
N ILE A 74 -0.46 21.09 11.68
CA ILE A 74 -1.06 21.38 10.36
C ILE A 74 0.04 21.79 9.38
N GLU A 75 0.89 22.74 9.76
CA GLU A 75 1.96 23.22 8.89
C GLU A 75 3.00 22.14 8.57
N HIS A 76 3.33 21.29 9.55
CA HIS A 76 4.16 20.12 9.32
C HIS A 76 3.56 19.18 8.26
N ARG A 77 2.26 18.89 8.33
CA ARG A 77 1.55 18.03 7.36
C ARG A 77 1.45 18.65 5.97
N ARG A 78 1.31 19.98 5.88
CA ARG A 78 1.31 20.72 4.62
C ARG A 78 2.65 20.62 3.87
N HIS A 79 3.77 20.55 4.60
CA HIS A 79 5.11 20.48 4.03
C HIS A 79 5.67 19.05 3.88
N SER A 80 5.22 18.10 4.71
CA SER A 80 5.71 16.71 4.68
C SER A 80 5.07 15.84 3.60
N THR A 81 4.03 16.35 2.92
CA THR A 81 3.30 15.64 1.88
C THR A 81 3.37 16.36 0.54
N ALA A 82 3.22 15.62 -0.56
CA ALA A 82 3.17 16.21 -1.91
C ALA A 82 1.94 17.13 -2.11
N LEU A 83 0.96 17.12 -1.21
CA LEU A 83 -0.24 17.96 -1.31
C LEU A 83 0.10 19.46 -1.32
N GLY A 84 1.05 19.90 -0.50
CA GLY A 84 1.43 21.31 -0.43
C GLY A 84 1.88 21.84 -1.79
N GLU A 85 2.61 21.04 -2.55
CA GLU A 85 3.09 21.41 -3.88
C GLU A 85 2.01 21.36 -4.98
N LEU A 86 0.86 20.73 -4.70
CA LEU A 86 -0.29 20.64 -5.60
C LEU A 86 -1.29 21.77 -5.34
N MET A 87 -1.24 22.41 -4.18
CA MET A 87 -2.18 23.47 -3.80
C MET A 87 -2.31 24.61 -4.82
N PRO A 88 -1.23 25.09 -5.49
CA PRO A 88 -1.38 26.09 -6.55
C PRO A 88 -2.29 25.62 -7.69
N LEU A 89 -2.12 24.37 -8.13
CA LEU A 89 -2.94 23.75 -9.19
C LEU A 89 -4.38 23.55 -8.73
N LEU A 90 -4.58 23.01 -7.53
CA LEU A 90 -5.93 22.79 -6.97
C LEU A 90 -6.69 24.11 -6.80
N ARG A 91 -6.01 25.16 -6.33
CA ARG A 91 -6.58 26.50 -6.22
C ARG A 91 -6.97 27.06 -7.59
N ALA A 92 -6.08 26.97 -8.57
CA ALA A 92 -6.35 27.45 -9.92
C ALA A 92 -7.52 26.69 -10.59
N GLY A 93 -7.63 25.39 -10.35
CA GLY A 93 -8.65 24.53 -10.96
C GLY A 93 -10.03 24.61 -10.29
N LEU A 94 -10.11 24.86 -8.98
CA LEU A 94 -11.37 24.73 -8.23
C LEU A 94 -11.77 25.96 -7.41
N ALA A 95 -10.84 26.78 -6.91
CA ALA A 95 -11.20 27.78 -5.91
C ALA A 95 -12.13 28.88 -6.44
N SER A 96 -11.90 29.36 -7.68
CA SER A 96 -12.75 30.37 -8.32
C SER A 96 -14.14 29.81 -8.66
N ILE A 97 -14.20 28.56 -9.13
CA ILE A 97 -15.45 27.87 -9.44
C ILE A 97 -16.26 27.64 -8.16
N ALA A 98 -15.60 27.20 -7.09
CA ALA A 98 -16.23 26.99 -5.80
C ALA A 98 -16.82 28.29 -5.26
N ASP A 99 -16.06 29.40 -5.29
CA ASP A 99 -16.53 30.70 -4.82
C ASP A 99 -17.76 31.18 -5.59
N ALA A 100 -17.72 31.13 -6.93
CA ALA A 100 -18.83 31.50 -7.79
C ALA A 100 -20.07 30.61 -7.58
N ALA A 101 -19.87 29.33 -7.28
CA ALA A 101 -20.93 28.35 -7.02
C ALA A 101 -21.46 28.39 -5.58
N GLN A 102 -21.02 29.34 -4.73
CA GLN A 102 -21.37 29.39 -3.30
C GLN A 102 -20.97 28.08 -2.59
N GLN A 103 -19.74 27.66 -2.81
CA GLN A 103 -19.11 26.45 -2.28
C GLN A 103 -17.69 26.76 -1.79
N ILE A 104 -17.06 25.79 -1.13
CA ILE A 104 -15.68 25.85 -0.65
C ILE A 104 -14.90 24.64 -1.15
N LEU A 105 -13.65 24.86 -1.50
CA LEU A 105 -12.61 23.85 -1.68
C LEU A 105 -12.08 23.45 -0.31
N VAL A 106 -12.03 22.15 -0.06
CA VAL A 106 -11.41 21.54 1.12
C VAL A 106 -10.39 20.51 0.66
N VAL A 107 -9.21 20.49 1.27
CA VAL A 107 -8.16 19.50 0.97
C VAL A 107 -7.72 18.84 2.26
N THR A 108 -7.68 17.51 2.28
CA THR A 108 -7.31 16.72 3.46
C THR A 108 -6.11 15.82 3.19
N ASP A 109 -5.43 15.43 4.26
CA ASP A 109 -4.39 14.40 4.21
C ASP A 109 -4.99 12.97 4.08
N THR A 110 -4.13 11.96 4.19
CA THR A 110 -4.49 10.54 4.12
C THR A 110 -5.22 10.00 5.36
N GLU A 111 -5.32 10.79 6.43
CA GLU A 111 -6.07 10.46 7.64
C GLU A 111 -7.45 11.15 7.65
N GLY A 112 -7.72 12.03 6.69
CA GLY A 112 -8.94 12.82 6.65
C GLY A 112 -8.85 14.10 7.48
N ARG A 113 -7.64 14.53 7.88
CA ARG A 113 -7.43 15.82 8.55
C ARG A 113 -7.46 16.94 7.53
N VAL A 114 -8.31 17.94 7.76
CA VAL A 114 -8.43 19.10 6.89
C VAL A 114 -7.16 19.94 6.95
N LEU A 115 -6.48 20.14 5.82
CA LEU A 115 -5.25 20.92 5.74
C LEU A 115 -5.46 22.30 5.14
N TRP A 116 -6.42 22.45 4.23
CA TRP A 116 -6.75 23.75 3.61
C TRP A 116 -8.25 23.88 3.39
N ARG A 117 -8.76 25.11 3.54
CA ARG A 117 -10.13 25.50 3.17
C ARG A 117 -10.17 26.85 2.48
N GLN A 118 -10.85 26.97 1.33
CA GLN A 118 -10.90 28.21 0.54
C GLN A 118 -12.21 28.31 -0.26
N GLY A 119 -12.65 29.52 -0.58
CA GLY A 119 -13.86 29.75 -1.39
C GLY A 119 -14.82 30.69 -0.70
N HIS A 120 -16.13 30.46 -0.88
CA HIS A 120 -17.14 31.43 -0.51
C HIS A 120 -17.16 31.76 0.99
N THR A 121 -17.02 33.04 1.35
CA THR A 121 -16.89 33.50 2.74
C THR A 121 -18.11 33.14 3.60
N GLY A 122 -19.32 33.23 3.03
CA GLY A 122 -20.55 32.84 3.74
C GLY A 122 -20.60 31.33 4.04
N VAL A 123 -20.05 30.51 3.15
CA VAL A 123 -19.99 29.06 3.34
C VAL A 123 -18.89 28.69 4.32
N LEU A 124 -17.74 29.37 4.31
CA LEU A 124 -16.70 29.20 5.33
C LEU A 124 -17.23 29.48 6.74
N ARG A 125 -18.06 30.52 6.93
CA ARG A 125 -18.72 30.77 8.23
C ARG A 125 -19.68 29.66 8.61
N ARG A 126 -20.44 29.13 7.64
CA ARG A 126 -21.36 28.01 7.89
C ARG A 126 -20.61 26.71 8.20
N ALA A 127 -19.46 26.49 7.57
CA ALA A 127 -18.58 25.34 7.76
C ALA A 127 -18.05 25.25 9.20
N HIS A 128 -17.80 26.39 9.86
CA HIS A 128 -17.44 26.45 11.28
C HIS A 128 -18.51 25.80 12.18
N ALA A 129 -19.80 25.98 11.88
CA ALA A 129 -20.89 25.40 12.69
C ALA A 129 -20.97 23.86 12.63
N ILE A 130 -20.25 23.23 11.70
CA ILE A 130 -20.16 21.76 11.56
C ILE A 130 -18.73 21.25 11.73
N CYS A 131 -17.82 22.06 12.29
CA CYS A 131 -16.40 21.71 12.46
C CYS A 131 -15.70 21.31 11.14
N LEU A 132 -16.10 21.90 10.00
CA LEU A 132 -15.37 21.76 8.74
C LEU A 132 -14.28 22.84 8.68
N GLU A 133 -13.27 22.65 9.52
CA GLU A 133 -12.20 23.61 9.79
C GLU A 133 -10.82 22.97 9.65
N GLU A 134 -9.78 23.80 9.49
CA GLU A 134 -8.42 23.30 9.38
C GLU A 134 -8.03 22.56 10.67
N GLY A 135 -7.48 21.37 10.51
CA GLY A 135 -7.15 20.45 11.58
C GLY A 135 -8.29 19.53 12.00
N ALA A 136 -9.53 19.69 11.54
CA ALA A 136 -10.65 18.81 11.90
C ALA A 136 -10.50 17.41 11.28
N ASP A 137 -11.04 16.40 11.95
CA ASP A 137 -11.10 15.01 11.47
C ASP A 137 -12.40 14.73 10.71
N TRP A 138 -12.28 14.35 9.44
CA TRP A 138 -13.41 14.06 8.56
C TRP A 138 -13.43 12.60 8.09
N ALA A 139 -12.69 11.70 8.72
CA ALA A 139 -12.80 10.26 8.48
C ALA A 139 -14.21 9.75 8.85
N GLU A 140 -14.65 8.65 8.23
CA GLU A 140 -15.95 8.03 8.54
C GLU A 140 -16.10 7.68 10.02
N GLY A 141 -15.01 7.28 10.67
CA GLY A 141 -14.99 6.93 12.09
C GLY A 141 -15.12 8.12 13.04
N ALA A 142 -15.04 9.36 12.55
CA ALA A 142 -15.24 10.57 13.34
C ALA A 142 -16.59 11.24 13.02
N THR A 143 -16.89 11.41 11.73
CA THR A 143 -18.00 12.27 11.26
C THR A 143 -19.09 11.47 10.54
N GLY A 144 -19.01 10.14 10.57
CA GLY A 144 -19.90 9.26 9.82
C GLY A 144 -19.76 9.45 8.31
N THR A 145 -20.76 8.98 7.55
CA THR A 145 -20.77 9.11 6.09
C THR A 145 -20.77 10.58 5.68
N ASN A 146 -19.67 10.97 5.04
CA ASN A 146 -19.42 12.27 4.45
C ASN A 146 -18.53 12.07 3.20
N ALA A 147 -18.45 13.04 2.28
CA ALA A 147 -17.72 12.82 1.03
C ALA A 147 -16.22 12.55 1.23
N ILE A 148 -15.55 13.29 2.12
CA ILE A 148 -14.12 13.15 2.42
C ILE A 148 -13.83 11.74 2.95
N GLY A 149 -14.46 11.37 4.06
CA GLY A 149 -14.28 10.07 4.71
C GLY A 149 -14.67 8.89 3.81
N THR A 150 -15.75 9.04 3.04
CA THR A 150 -16.21 7.97 2.12
C THR A 150 -15.24 7.80 0.95
N ALA A 151 -14.76 8.90 0.36
CA ALA A 151 -13.73 8.85 -0.69
C ALA A 151 -12.41 8.26 -0.15
N LEU A 152 -12.06 8.57 1.10
CA LEU A 152 -10.90 8.01 1.79
C LEU A 152 -11.02 6.48 1.97
N ALA A 153 -12.15 6.00 2.46
CA ALA A 153 -12.39 4.58 2.72
C ALA A 153 -12.56 3.77 1.42
N ALA A 154 -13.37 4.28 0.49
CA ALA A 154 -13.69 3.58 -0.76
C ALA A 154 -12.60 3.74 -1.83
N ARG A 155 -11.72 4.74 -1.68
CA ARG A 155 -10.70 5.12 -2.67
C ARG A 155 -11.32 5.28 -4.06
N VAL A 156 -12.42 6.00 -4.16
CA VAL A 156 -13.04 6.41 -5.43
C VAL A 156 -13.64 7.80 -5.24
N PRO A 157 -13.89 8.56 -6.32
CA PRO A 157 -14.66 9.79 -6.23
C PRO A 157 -16.06 9.51 -5.69
N VAL A 158 -16.51 10.32 -4.73
CA VAL A 158 -17.82 10.18 -4.09
C VAL A 158 -18.49 11.54 -3.96
N GLN A 159 -19.77 11.59 -4.30
CA GLN A 159 -20.64 12.70 -3.96
C GLN A 159 -21.56 12.25 -2.82
N VAL A 160 -21.78 13.10 -1.82
CA VAL A 160 -22.73 12.87 -0.72
C VAL A 160 -23.65 14.08 -0.63
N HIS A 161 -24.95 13.83 -0.68
CA HIS A 161 -25.97 14.87 -0.73
C HIS A 161 -27.01 14.70 0.37
N SER A 162 -27.22 15.75 1.15
CA SER A 162 -28.29 15.85 2.14
C SER A 162 -28.36 14.63 3.06
N ALA A 163 -29.50 13.91 3.10
CA ALA A 163 -29.74 12.75 3.97
C ALA A 163 -28.86 11.52 3.67
N GLU A 164 -28.03 11.55 2.62
CA GLU A 164 -26.96 10.57 2.44
C GLU A 164 -25.86 10.69 3.50
N HIS A 165 -25.70 11.89 4.08
CA HIS A 165 -24.83 12.07 5.24
C HIS A 165 -25.37 11.29 6.44
N PHE A 166 -24.48 10.60 7.14
CA PHE A 166 -24.90 9.77 8.26
C PHE A 166 -25.39 10.63 9.43
N ILE A 167 -24.68 11.70 9.78
CA ILE A 167 -25.05 12.62 10.87
C ILE A 167 -26.10 13.64 10.39
N ARG A 168 -27.18 13.85 11.17
CA ARG A 168 -28.29 14.77 10.80
C ARG A 168 -27.84 16.22 10.64
N ALA A 169 -26.88 16.68 11.44
CA ALA A 169 -26.32 18.04 11.36
C ALA A 169 -25.78 18.39 9.95
N LEU A 170 -25.40 17.37 9.15
CA LEU A 170 -24.83 17.54 7.81
C LEU A 170 -25.89 17.52 6.70
N HIS A 171 -27.17 17.29 6.99
CA HIS A 171 -28.23 17.15 5.96
C HIS A 171 -28.48 18.44 5.15
N GLY A 172 -28.03 19.59 5.66
CA GLY A 172 -28.04 20.86 4.95
C GLY A 172 -26.91 21.03 3.93
N TRP A 173 -26.06 20.04 3.72
CA TRP A 173 -24.86 20.11 2.90
C TRP A 173 -24.88 19.16 1.69
N THR A 174 -24.06 19.51 0.71
CA THR A 174 -23.69 18.66 -0.41
C THR A 174 -22.19 18.75 -0.61
N CYS A 175 -21.57 17.59 -0.82
CA CYS A 175 -20.12 17.45 -0.88
C CYS A 175 -19.74 16.53 -2.05
N ALA A 176 -18.64 16.83 -2.73
CA ALA A 176 -18.09 16.00 -3.79
C ALA A 176 -16.58 15.92 -3.62
N ALA A 177 -16.08 14.72 -3.38
CA ALA A 177 -14.69 14.45 -3.06
C ALA A 177 -14.06 13.47 -4.04
N ALA A 178 -12.78 13.67 -4.35
CA ALA A 178 -11.98 12.73 -5.13
C ALA A 178 -10.62 12.48 -4.45
N PRO A 179 -10.14 11.23 -4.45
CA PRO A 179 -8.80 10.91 -3.96
C PRO A 179 -7.74 11.36 -4.95
N VAL A 180 -6.62 11.88 -4.44
CA VAL A 180 -5.39 12.13 -5.19
C VAL A 180 -4.37 11.06 -4.82
N ARG A 181 -3.76 10.42 -5.82
CA ARG A 181 -2.80 9.33 -5.62
C ARG A 181 -1.45 9.62 -6.23
N ASP A 182 -0.45 8.97 -5.69
CA ASP A 182 0.86 8.91 -6.31
C ASP A 182 0.77 7.98 -7.54
N PRO A 183 1.01 8.48 -8.77
CA PRO A 183 0.95 7.67 -9.97
C PRO A 183 2.06 6.59 -10.04
N ARG A 184 3.06 6.64 -9.14
CA ARG A 184 4.19 5.69 -9.11
C ARG A 184 3.85 4.39 -8.42
N ASP A 185 3.08 4.45 -7.33
CA ASP A 185 2.77 3.27 -6.48
C ASP A 185 1.29 3.14 -6.13
N GLY A 186 0.44 4.09 -6.56
CA GLY A 186 -0.99 4.12 -6.30
C GLY A 186 -1.35 4.48 -4.86
N ARG A 187 -0.38 4.87 -4.03
CA ARG A 187 -0.61 5.29 -2.65
C ARG A 187 -1.44 6.56 -2.63
N LEU A 188 -2.39 6.63 -1.69
CA LEU A 188 -3.17 7.84 -1.48
C LEU A 188 -2.25 8.96 -0.97
N ILE A 189 -2.43 10.16 -1.51
CA ILE A 189 -1.74 11.39 -1.09
C ILE A 189 -2.68 12.24 -0.23
N GLY A 190 -3.96 12.31 -0.59
CA GLY A 190 -4.98 13.02 0.15
C GLY A 190 -6.32 13.05 -0.59
N ILE A 191 -7.25 13.86 -0.10
CA ILE A 191 -8.57 14.05 -0.71
C ILE A 191 -8.73 15.52 -1.11
N VAL A 192 -9.33 15.75 -2.27
CA VAL A 192 -9.80 17.07 -2.73
C VAL A 192 -11.31 17.03 -2.70
N ASP A 193 -11.93 18.00 -2.05
CA ASP A 193 -13.38 18.08 -1.85
C ASP A 193 -13.91 19.47 -2.19
N ILE A 194 -15.13 19.50 -2.73
CA ILE A 194 -15.94 20.70 -2.87
C ILE A 194 -17.21 20.52 -2.04
N SER A 195 -17.42 21.42 -1.09
CA SER A 195 -18.53 21.40 -0.14
C SER A 195 -19.34 22.68 -0.19
N GLY A 196 -20.65 22.58 0.00
CA GLY A 196 -21.51 23.75 0.15
C GLY A 196 -22.94 23.42 0.59
N PRO A 197 -23.83 24.43 0.64
CA PRO A 197 -25.23 24.23 0.98
C PRO A 197 -25.88 23.22 0.04
N ALA A 198 -26.80 22.38 0.54
CA ALA A 198 -27.49 21.38 -0.27
C ALA A 198 -28.22 21.98 -1.51
N SER A 199 -28.60 23.27 -1.45
CA SER A 199 -29.19 24.00 -2.56
C SER A 199 -28.23 24.26 -3.73
N THR A 200 -26.92 24.14 -3.54
CA THR A 200 -25.89 24.31 -4.59
C THR A 200 -25.51 22.99 -5.24
N PHE A 201 -26.29 21.93 -5.01
CA PHE A 201 -26.06 20.62 -5.62
C PHE A 201 -26.05 20.73 -7.14
N HIS A 202 -24.99 20.19 -7.75
CA HIS A 202 -24.90 20.04 -9.19
C HIS A 202 -24.30 18.66 -9.55
N PRO A 203 -24.90 17.91 -10.48
CA PRO A 203 -24.38 16.58 -10.86
C PRO A 203 -22.96 16.60 -11.43
N ALA A 204 -22.58 17.69 -12.10
CA ALA A 204 -21.25 17.81 -12.70
C ALA A 204 -20.13 18.11 -11.69
N THR A 205 -20.43 18.48 -10.44
CA THR A 205 -19.40 18.82 -9.46
C THR A 205 -18.46 17.65 -9.19
N LEU A 206 -18.98 16.41 -9.13
CA LEU A 206 -18.14 15.23 -8.92
C LEU A 206 -17.15 15.01 -10.07
N ALA A 207 -17.61 15.16 -11.32
CA ALA A 207 -16.77 15.01 -12.50
C ALA A 207 -15.68 16.09 -12.57
N LEU A 208 -16.01 17.33 -12.16
CA LEU A 208 -15.04 18.42 -12.06
C LEU A 208 -13.96 18.12 -11.02
N VAL A 209 -14.36 17.71 -9.81
CA VAL A 209 -13.41 17.39 -8.72
C VAL A 209 -12.53 16.20 -9.10
N ASP A 210 -13.08 15.14 -9.70
CA ASP A 210 -12.29 14.00 -10.20
C ASP A 210 -11.31 14.44 -11.31
N SER A 211 -11.74 15.29 -12.23
CA SER A 211 -10.88 15.79 -13.32
C SER A 211 -9.70 16.59 -12.78
N VAL A 212 -9.92 17.46 -11.78
CA VAL A 212 -8.84 18.23 -11.16
C VAL A 212 -7.93 17.33 -10.31
N ALA A 213 -8.48 16.33 -9.61
CA ALA A 213 -7.67 15.34 -8.91
C ALA A 213 -6.75 14.58 -9.87
N ARG A 214 -7.27 14.11 -11.01
CA ARG A 214 -6.48 13.45 -12.07
C ARG A 214 -5.44 14.37 -12.69
N LEU A 215 -5.75 15.66 -12.84
CA LEU A 215 -4.78 16.66 -13.30
C LEU A 215 -3.62 16.80 -12.29
N ALA A 216 -3.94 16.83 -10.99
CA ALA A 216 -2.93 16.83 -9.94
C ALA A 216 -2.06 15.55 -9.97
N GLU A 217 -2.66 14.37 -10.16
CA GLU A 217 -1.89 13.12 -10.35
C GLU A 217 -0.98 13.18 -11.60
N GLY A 218 -1.45 13.84 -12.67
CA GLY A 218 -0.67 14.10 -13.89
C GLY A 218 0.53 15.00 -13.65
N GLU A 219 0.38 16.06 -12.86
CA GLU A 219 1.45 16.97 -12.46
C GLU A 219 2.55 16.23 -11.68
N ILE A 220 2.17 15.37 -10.72
CA ILE A 220 3.12 14.53 -9.97
C ILE A 220 3.90 13.62 -10.93
N ARG A 221 3.19 13.01 -11.90
CA ARG A 221 3.83 12.16 -12.92
C ARG A 221 4.83 12.96 -13.75
N GLY A 222 4.46 14.16 -14.18
CA GLY A 222 5.33 15.06 -14.94
C GLY A 222 6.60 15.40 -14.18
N ARG A 223 6.48 15.78 -12.90
CA ARG A 223 7.65 16.06 -12.03
C ARG A 223 8.56 14.85 -11.88
N HIS A 224 7.98 13.67 -11.65
CA HIS A 224 8.75 12.44 -11.54
C HIS A 224 9.53 12.11 -12.83
N LEU A 225 8.90 12.28 -14.00
CA LEU A 225 9.59 12.09 -15.28
C LEU A 225 10.74 13.10 -15.45
N ALA A 226 10.53 14.36 -15.06
CA ALA A 226 11.56 15.39 -15.11
C ALA A 226 12.71 15.13 -14.12
N GLU A 227 12.45 14.53 -12.96
CA GLU A 227 13.49 14.06 -12.03
C GLU A 227 14.32 12.93 -12.61
N ILE A 228 13.66 11.92 -13.21
CA ILE A 228 14.36 10.81 -13.89
C ILE A 228 15.22 11.34 -15.04
N GLU A 229 14.71 12.29 -15.83
CA GLU A 229 15.47 12.86 -16.94
C GLU A 229 16.70 13.64 -16.45
N ARG A 230 16.56 14.43 -15.37
CA ARG A 230 17.71 15.10 -14.73
C ARG A 230 18.74 14.09 -14.22
N LEU A 231 18.31 13.01 -13.58
CA LEU A 231 19.22 11.94 -13.14
C LEU A 231 19.89 11.26 -14.33
N ARG A 232 19.16 10.99 -15.42
CA ARG A 232 19.71 10.42 -16.66
C ARG A 232 20.78 11.31 -17.27
N ALA A 233 20.56 12.63 -17.33
CA ALA A 233 21.53 13.59 -17.85
C ALA A 233 22.84 13.59 -17.06
N VAL A 234 22.78 13.41 -15.73
CA VAL A 234 23.97 13.28 -14.88
C VAL A 234 24.62 11.90 -15.00
N ALA A 235 23.81 10.84 -15.05
CA ALA A 235 24.29 9.47 -15.00
C ALA A 235 24.88 8.96 -16.31
N ALA A 236 24.32 9.34 -17.47
CA ALA A 236 24.72 8.78 -18.77
C ALA A 236 26.23 8.98 -19.06
N PRO A 237 26.84 10.16 -18.85
CA PRO A 237 28.28 10.33 -19.05
C PRO A 237 29.16 9.55 -18.06
N ILE A 238 28.63 9.23 -16.88
CA ILE A 238 29.33 8.42 -15.87
C ILE A 238 29.28 6.95 -16.29
N LEU A 239 28.10 6.45 -16.68
CA LEU A 239 27.90 5.07 -17.13
C LEU A 239 28.68 4.75 -18.41
N CYS A 240 28.85 5.69 -19.34
CA CYS A 240 29.70 5.48 -20.53
C CYS A 240 31.18 5.23 -20.18
N ARG A 241 31.66 5.71 -19.02
CA ARG A 241 33.04 5.54 -18.55
C ARG A 241 33.22 4.32 -17.66
N ILE A 242 32.15 3.87 -17.02
CA ILE A 242 32.13 2.68 -16.17
C ILE A 242 31.86 1.48 -17.09
N GLY A 243 32.91 0.72 -17.41
CA GLY A 243 32.75 -0.58 -18.05
C GLY A 243 31.99 -1.58 -17.15
N GLY A 244 31.47 -2.65 -17.75
CA GLY A 244 30.74 -3.70 -17.03
C GLY A 244 29.25 -3.39 -16.81
N ARG A 245 28.65 -4.07 -15.84
CA ARG A 245 27.21 -3.92 -15.51
C ARG A 245 26.97 -2.80 -14.51
N ALA A 246 26.25 -1.75 -14.91
CA ALA A 246 25.86 -0.68 -14.00
C ALA A 246 24.53 -0.02 -14.40
N LEU A 247 23.87 0.59 -13.43
CA LEU A 247 22.63 1.34 -13.62
C LEU A 247 22.54 2.53 -12.69
N ALA A 248 21.80 3.56 -13.11
CA ALA A 248 21.42 4.68 -12.27
C ALA A 248 19.91 4.62 -12.00
N VAL A 249 19.55 4.75 -10.74
CA VAL A 249 18.16 4.69 -10.26
C VAL A 249 17.84 5.87 -9.36
N ASP A 250 16.59 6.33 -9.35
CA ASP A 250 16.15 7.34 -8.38
C ASP A 250 16.13 6.79 -6.95
N VAL A 251 15.79 7.64 -5.99
CA VAL A 251 15.67 7.26 -4.56
C VAL A 251 14.61 6.19 -4.28
N HIS A 252 13.71 5.93 -5.23
CA HIS A 252 12.66 4.91 -5.14
C HIS A 252 12.96 3.64 -5.98
N GLY A 253 14.13 3.60 -6.62
CA GLY A 253 14.62 2.50 -7.44
C GLY A 253 14.16 2.52 -8.89
N ARG A 254 13.59 3.61 -9.40
CA ARG A 254 13.18 3.73 -10.82
C ARG A 254 14.39 3.97 -11.70
N LEU A 255 14.49 3.23 -12.79
CA LEU A 255 15.63 3.31 -13.70
C LEU A 255 15.68 4.65 -14.45
N ALA A 256 16.84 5.31 -14.36
CA ALA A 256 17.18 6.45 -15.21
C ALA A 256 18.05 6.02 -16.39
N ALA A 257 19.12 5.26 -16.16
CA ALA A 257 20.03 4.81 -17.22
C ALA A 257 20.68 3.47 -16.85
N VAL A 258 21.14 2.71 -17.85
CA VAL A 258 21.77 1.39 -17.66
C VAL A 258 22.88 1.17 -18.69
N THR A 259 23.90 0.39 -18.33
CA THR A 259 24.96 -0.09 -19.21
C THR A 259 25.32 -1.54 -18.89
N GLY A 260 25.71 -2.32 -19.90
CA GLY A 260 26.16 -3.71 -19.74
C GLY A 260 25.09 -4.73 -19.32
N MET A 261 23.81 -4.34 -19.19
CA MET A 261 22.70 -5.22 -18.81
C MET A 261 21.36 -4.73 -19.37
N PRO A 262 20.33 -5.60 -19.49
CA PRO A 262 19.01 -5.17 -19.94
C PRO A 262 18.36 -4.18 -18.94
N PRO A 263 17.55 -3.23 -19.44
CA PRO A 263 16.83 -2.30 -18.58
C PRO A 263 15.83 -3.05 -17.68
N VAL A 264 15.69 -2.56 -16.46
CA VAL A 264 14.69 -2.99 -15.48
C VAL A 264 13.80 -1.81 -15.11
N ASP A 265 12.49 -2.02 -14.97
CA ASP A 265 11.58 -0.91 -14.66
C ASP A 265 11.83 -0.32 -13.27
N ARG A 266 12.14 -1.20 -12.30
CA ARG A 266 12.38 -0.83 -10.91
C ARG A 266 13.32 -1.81 -10.21
N LEU A 267 14.33 -1.27 -9.54
CA LEU A 267 15.24 -1.95 -8.65
C LEU A 267 14.76 -1.81 -7.19
N PRO A 268 14.45 -2.91 -6.46
CA PRO A 268 14.09 -2.82 -5.05
C PRO A 268 15.29 -2.36 -4.20
N LEU A 269 15.22 -1.14 -3.68
CA LEU A 269 16.26 -0.60 -2.80
C LEU A 269 15.98 -0.90 -1.31
N PRO A 270 17.02 -1.12 -0.48
CA PRO A 270 16.90 -1.15 0.97
C PRO A 270 16.33 0.17 1.52
N LYS A 271 15.63 0.11 2.66
CA LYS A 271 15.06 1.30 3.32
C LYS A 271 16.11 2.35 3.70
N SER A 272 17.32 1.90 4.03
CA SER A 272 18.48 2.72 4.35
C SER A 272 19.62 2.30 3.43
N LEU A 273 19.70 2.94 2.27
CA LEU A 273 20.80 2.75 1.33
C LEU A 273 21.87 3.82 1.61
N GLY A 274 23.12 3.39 1.68
CA GLY A 274 24.28 4.25 1.86
C GLY A 274 25.36 3.94 0.84
N PRO A 275 26.36 4.80 0.69
CA PRO A 275 27.49 4.55 -0.19
C PRO A 275 28.26 3.31 0.26
N GLY A 276 28.75 2.53 -0.71
CA GLY A 276 29.60 1.35 -0.47
C GLY A 276 29.01 0.04 -0.99
N PRO A 277 29.60 -1.12 -0.59
CA PRO A 277 29.16 -2.43 -1.03
C PRO A 277 27.81 -2.79 -0.38
N VAL A 278 26.88 -3.24 -1.21
CA VAL A 278 25.54 -3.68 -0.79
C VAL A 278 25.11 -4.86 -1.63
N TRP A 279 24.45 -5.83 -0.99
CA TRP A 279 23.84 -6.94 -1.70
C TRP A 279 22.41 -6.58 -2.11
N LEU A 280 22.11 -6.64 -3.40
CA LEU A 280 20.80 -6.39 -3.98
C LEU A 280 20.23 -7.71 -4.54
N PRO A 281 19.04 -8.17 -4.09
CA PRO A 281 18.51 -9.49 -4.44
C PRO A 281 18.44 -9.82 -5.93
N SER A 282 18.22 -8.81 -6.78
CA SER A 282 18.10 -8.97 -8.24
C SER A 282 19.42 -8.85 -9.00
N LEU A 283 20.49 -8.36 -8.35
CA LEU A 283 21.75 -8.01 -9.01
C LEU A 283 22.98 -8.65 -8.37
N GLY A 284 22.88 -9.14 -7.14
CA GLY A 284 23.99 -9.68 -6.36
C GLY A 284 24.74 -8.60 -5.59
N MET A 285 26.05 -8.78 -5.40
CA MET A 285 26.88 -7.74 -4.79
C MET A 285 27.01 -6.56 -5.74
N CYS A 286 26.78 -5.37 -5.20
CA CYS A 286 26.86 -4.13 -5.93
C CYS A 286 27.64 -3.11 -5.11
N ARG A 287 28.33 -2.20 -5.78
CA ARG A 287 28.84 -0.97 -5.19
C ARG A 287 27.87 0.15 -5.51
N VAL A 288 27.48 0.89 -4.48
CA VAL A 288 26.53 1.99 -4.62
C VAL A 288 27.21 3.31 -4.30
N GLU A 289 27.00 4.30 -5.17
CA GLU A 289 27.50 5.66 -5.03
C GLU A 289 26.35 6.66 -5.19
N PRO A 290 26.32 7.75 -4.40
CA PRO A 290 25.24 8.73 -4.50
C PRO A 290 25.35 9.54 -5.79
N LEU A 291 24.19 9.81 -6.41
CA LEU A 291 24.04 10.77 -7.50
C LEU A 291 23.03 11.85 -7.09
N PRO A 292 23.11 13.07 -7.65
CA PRO A 292 22.03 14.04 -7.53
C PRO A 292 20.69 13.44 -7.99
N GLY A 293 19.76 13.24 -7.05
CA GLY A 293 18.44 12.65 -7.32
C GLY A 293 18.37 11.12 -7.29
N GLY A 294 19.45 10.41 -6.94
CA GLY A 294 19.43 8.95 -6.93
C GLY A 294 20.74 8.27 -6.57
N TRP A 295 20.94 7.09 -7.16
CA TRP A 295 22.05 6.20 -6.87
C TRP A 295 22.63 5.64 -8.16
N LEU A 296 23.95 5.61 -8.24
CA LEU A 296 24.69 4.78 -9.17
C LEU A 296 24.89 3.41 -8.51
N VAL A 297 24.53 2.36 -9.22
CA VAL A 297 24.66 0.97 -8.79
C VAL A 297 25.56 0.26 -9.79
N GLN A 298 26.77 -0.09 -9.37
CA GLN A 298 27.70 -0.91 -10.15
C GLN A 298 27.57 -2.33 -9.65
N VAL A 299 27.30 -3.27 -10.55
CA VAL A 299 27.26 -4.68 -10.19
C VAL A 299 28.69 -5.20 -10.16
N ASP A 300 29.07 -5.85 -9.06
CA ASP A 300 30.35 -6.51 -8.99
C ASP A 300 30.28 -7.77 -9.85
N ASP A 301 30.89 -7.71 -11.04
CA ASP A 301 31.01 -8.84 -11.97
C ASP A 301 32.10 -9.84 -11.53
N GLY A 302 32.49 -9.83 -10.24
CA GLY A 302 33.46 -10.75 -9.64
C GLY A 302 33.31 -12.20 -10.15
N GLY A 303 34.15 -12.55 -11.13
CA GLY A 303 34.41 -13.90 -11.63
C GLY A 303 33.18 -14.77 -11.86
N THR A 304 32.33 -14.43 -12.83
CA THR A 304 31.19 -15.26 -13.26
C THR A 304 31.56 -16.55 -14.03
N GLU A 305 32.79 -17.07 -13.86
CA GLU A 305 33.17 -18.40 -14.35
C GLU A 305 33.76 -19.25 -13.20
N GLY A 306 32.94 -20.15 -12.64
CA GLY A 306 33.43 -21.37 -12.00
C GLY A 306 33.42 -21.48 -10.46
N ALA A 307 33.17 -20.41 -9.69
CA ALA A 307 33.18 -20.53 -8.23
C ALA A 307 31.89 -21.18 -7.69
N ARG A 308 32.01 -22.43 -7.23
CA ARG A 308 30.94 -23.18 -6.54
C ARG A 308 30.41 -22.36 -5.36
N ARG A 309 29.09 -22.14 -5.31
CA ARG A 309 28.43 -21.45 -4.19
C ARG A 309 28.22 -22.49 -3.08
N ARG A 310 28.65 -22.21 -1.85
CA ARG A 310 28.45 -23.11 -0.70
C ARG A 310 27.48 -22.47 0.30
N VAL A 311 26.48 -23.24 0.70
CA VAL A 311 25.53 -22.91 1.76
C VAL A 311 25.81 -23.84 2.93
N VAL A 312 26.18 -23.28 4.07
CA VAL A 312 26.33 -24.02 5.33
C VAL A 312 25.18 -23.65 6.25
N LEU A 313 24.27 -24.58 6.45
CA LEU A 313 23.14 -24.46 7.38
C LEU A 313 23.59 -24.97 8.75
N ASP A 314 23.86 -24.06 9.69
CA ASP A 314 24.29 -24.39 11.04
C ASP A 314 23.08 -24.56 11.96
N LEU A 315 22.76 -25.82 12.26
CA LEU A 315 21.69 -26.25 13.16
C LEU A 315 22.26 -26.86 14.45
N SER A 316 23.57 -26.78 14.67
CA SER A 316 24.25 -27.42 15.80
C SER A 316 23.84 -26.84 17.16
N ARG A 317 23.44 -25.56 17.19
CA ARG A 317 23.10 -24.83 18.40
C ARG A 317 21.65 -24.33 18.35
N PRO A 318 20.76 -24.83 19.23
CA PRO A 318 19.34 -24.45 19.25
C PRO A 318 19.06 -22.94 19.34
N ARG A 319 19.96 -22.18 19.98
CA ARG A 319 19.83 -20.72 20.18
C ARG A 319 20.62 -19.87 19.17
N ALA A 320 21.37 -20.49 18.26
CA ALA A 320 22.24 -19.80 17.31
C ALA A 320 22.10 -20.36 15.89
N LEU A 321 20.87 -20.66 15.48
CA LEU A 321 20.57 -21.13 14.12
C LEU A 321 21.02 -20.09 13.10
N ALA A 322 21.87 -20.50 12.17
CA ALA A 322 22.43 -19.60 11.17
C ALA A 322 22.58 -20.27 9.82
N VAL A 323 22.60 -19.44 8.78
CA VAL A 323 23.05 -19.84 7.44
C VAL A 323 24.28 -19.02 7.09
N ARG A 324 25.34 -19.71 6.67
CA ARG A 324 26.54 -19.10 6.11
C ARG A 324 26.58 -19.35 4.62
N LEU A 325 26.67 -18.28 3.86
CA LEU A 325 26.80 -18.29 2.41
C LEU A 325 28.26 -17.99 2.07
N THR A 326 28.85 -18.81 1.22
CA THR A 326 30.18 -18.59 0.66
C THR A 326 30.07 -18.66 -0.85
N GLY A 327 30.52 -17.61 -1.52
CA GLY A 327 30.54 -17.56 -2.98
C GLY A 327 31.68 -16.68 -3.49
N PRO A 328 31.83 -16.53 -4.81
CA PRO A 328 32.86 -15.69 -5.43
C PRO A 328 32.86 -14.23 -4.93
N LEU A 329 31.72 -13.77 -4.39
CA LEU A 329 31.48 -12.40 -3.94
C LEU A 329 31.61 -12.21 -2.40
N GLY A 330 32.17 -13.20 -1.67
CA GLY A 330 32.47 -13.11 -0.24
C GLY A 330 31.71 -14.09 0.65
N ASN A 331 31.90 -13.97 1.98
CA ASN A 331 31.22 -14.78 2.99
C ASN A 331 30.18 -13.93 3.75
N ARG A 332 29.01 -14.52 4.05
CA ARG A 332 27.97 -13.85 4.84
C ARG A 332 27.32 -14.85 5.79
N THR A 333 27.12 -14.45 7.04
CA THR A 333 26.40 -15.24 8.03
C THR A 333 25.12 -14.51 8.45
N GLN A 334 24.00 -15.22 8.49
CA GLN A 334 22.71 -14.68 8.88
C GLN A 334 22.03 -15.60 9.91
N ARG A 335 21.47 -15.00 10.96
CA ARG A 335 20.62 -15.73 11.92
C ARG A 335 19.28 -16.11 11.30
N LEU A 336 18.83 -17.33 11.55
CA LEU A 336 17.58 -17.87 11.06
C LEU A 336 16.50 -17.82 12.14
N SER A 337 15.25 -17.57 11.72
CA SER A 337 14.10 -17.90 12.57
C SER A 337 13.92 -19.43 12.61
N PRO A 338 13.24 -19.98 13.64
CA PRO A 338 12.95 -21.42 13.67
C PRO A 338 12.24 -21.91 12.41
N ARG A 339 11.28 -21.13 11.90
CA ARG A 339 10.54 -21.46 10.68
C ARG A 339 11.41 -21.46 9.42
N HIS A 340 12.32 -20.49 9.31
CA HIS A 340 13.27 -20.43 8.20
C HIS A 340 14.27 -21.59 8.25
N ALA A 341 14.73 -21.98 9.44
CA ALA A 341 15.59 -23.13 9.61
C ALA A 341 14.89 -24.45 9.23
N GLU A 342 13.63 -24.64 9.61
CA GLU A 342 12.83 -25.80 9.19
C GLU A 342 12.67 -25.86 7.66
N LEU A 343 12.37 -24.73 7.01
CA LEU A 343 12.21 -24.65 5.57
C LEU A 343 13.50 -24.95 4.82
N LEU A 344 14.62 -24.35 5.24
CA LEU A 344 15.93 -24.63 4.64
C LEU A 344 16.38 -26.07 4.88
N TYR A 345 16.09 -26.63 6.06
CA TYR A 345 16.33 -28.03 6.37
C TYR A 345 15.52 -28.95 5.45
N ALA A 346 14.21 -28.68 5.29
CA ALA A 346 13.34 -29.43 4.39
C ALA A 346 13.84 -29.43 2.94
N LEU A 347 14.35 -28.29 2.46
CA LEU A 347 14.96 -28.19 1.14
C LEU A 347 16.31 -28.91 1.05
N ALA A 348 17.11 -28.92 2.13
CA ALA A 348 18.41 -29.60 2.15
C ALA A 348 18.24 -31.13 2.08
N VAL A 349 17.24 -31.69 2.77
CA VAL A 349 16.92 -33.13 2.71
C VAL A 349 16.17 -33.54 1.44
N HIS A 350 15.72 -32.58 0.63
CA HIS A 350 15.03 -32.80 -0.64
C HIS A 350 15.70 -32.03 -1.79
N PRO A 351 16.89 -32.45 -2.26
CA PRO A 351 17.66 -31.73 -3.28
C PRO A 351 16.92 -31.55 -4.62
N GLN A 352 16.05 -32.51 -4.98
CA GLN A 352 15.21 -32.45 -6.18
C GLN A 352 14.13 -31.36 -6.11
N GLY A 353 13.91 -30.82 -4.91
CA GLY A 353 12.96 -29.78 -4.61
C GLY A 353 11.58 -30.27 -4.18
N ARG A 354 10.80 -29.31 -3.69
CA ARG A 354 9.42 -29.51 -3.21
C ARG A 354 8.49 -28.45 -3.79
N THR A 355 7.28 -28.87 -4.15
CA THR A 355 6.18 -27.96 -4.44
C THR A 355 5.71 -27.23 -3.17
N ALA A 356 4.90 -26.18 -3.33
CA ALA A 356 4.35 -25.46 -2.19
C ALA A 356 3.50 -26.34 -1.26
N SER A 357 2.76 -27.32 -1.84
CA SER A 357 1.92 -28.23 -1.05
C SER A 357 2.75 -29.30 -0.33
N GLU A 358 3.83 -29.78 -0.95
CA GLU A 358 4.75 -30.71 -0.30
C GLU A 358 5.51 -30.05 0.85
N LEU A 359 6.04 -28.85 0.65
CA LEU A 359 6.63 -28.08 1.76
C LEU A 359 5.59 -27.82 2.87
N ALA A 360 4.33 -27.59 2.52
CA ALA A 360 3.29 -27.38 3.53
C ALA A 360 3.05 -28.66 4.36
N ARG A 361 3.09 -29.84 3.73
CA ARG A 361 3.08 -31.13 4.43
C ARG A 361 4.34 -31.34 5.27
N ASP A 362 5.52 -31.08 4.74
CA ASP A 362 6.80 -31.27 5.42
C ASP A 362 6.91 -30.39 6.69
N ILE A 363 6.32 -29.19 6.67
CA ILE A 363 6.46 -28.17 7.73
C ILE A 363 5.28 -28.13 8.70
N PHE A 364 4.05 -28.36 8.21
CA PHE A 364 2.83 -28.24 9.02
C PHE A 364 2.03 -29.54 9.16
N GLY A 365 2.38 -30.60 8.41
CA GLY A 365 1.55 -31.80 8.29
C GLY A 365 0.30 -31.61 7.44
N ASP A 366 0.14 -30.43 6.84
CA ASP A 366 -1.08 -30.00 6.15
C ASP A 366 -0.73 -29.37 4.81
N GLY A 367 -1.05 -30.06 3.73
CA GLY A 367 -0.76 -29.66 2.35
C GLY A 367 -1.55 -28.44 1.85
N THR A 368 -2.57 -27.99 2.60
CA THR A 368 -3.41 -26.85 2.23
C THR A 368 -2.78 -25.51 2.57
N ARG A 369 -1.79 -25.48 3.48
CA ARG A 369 -1.09 -24.26 3.96
C ARG A 369 -0.09 -23.66 2.98
N THR A 370 -0.39 -23.75 1.69
CA THR A 370 0.47 -23.28 0.60
C THR A 370 0.70 -21.77 0.61
N VAL A 371 -0.29 -20.98 1.04
CA VAL A 371 -0.17 -19.51 1.13
C VAL A 371 0.88 -19.12 2.17
N THR A 372 0.85 -19.75 3.34
CA THR A 372 1.85 -19.52 4.41
C THR A 372 3.25 -19.92 3.94
N VAL A 373 3.40 -21.10 3.33
CA VAL A 373 4.69 -21.55 2.76
C VAL A 373 5.19 -20.57 1.71
N ARG A 374 4.35 -20.16 0.76
CA ARG A 374 4.74 -19.20 -0.30
C ARG A 374 5.21 -17.87 0.31
N ALA A 375 4.54 -17.40 1.35
CA ALA A 375 4.93 -16.17 2.06
C ALA A 375 6.30 -16.31 2.75
N GLU A 376 6.54 -17.40 3.50
CA GLU A 376 7.83 -17.63 4.17
C GLU A 376 8.96 -17.87 3.17
N VAL A 377 8.74 -18.66 2.12
CA VAL A 377 9.74 -18.89 1.07
C VAL A 377 10.02 -17.58 0.32
N SER A 378 9.03 -16.73 0.11
CA SER A 378 9.27 -15.39 -0.45
C SER A 378 10.16 -14.54 0.46
N ARG A 379 10.02 -14.63 1.79
CA ARG A 379 10.91 -13.94 2.74
C ARG A 379 12.33 -14.50 2.69
N LEU A 380 12.47 -15.83 2.69
CA LEU A 380 13.74 -16.51 2.51
C LEU A 380 14.42 -16.10 1.20
N ARG A 381 13.70 -16.09 0.08
CA ARG A 381 14.24 -15.68 -1.22
C ARG A 381 14.67 -14.22 -1.24
N ARG A 382 14.00 -13.30 -0.53
CA ARG A 382 14.50 -11.92 -0.39
C ARG A 382 15.85 -11.85 0.34
N GLN A 383 16.16 -12.84 1.18
CA GLN A 383 17.40 -12.90 1.95
C GLN A 383 18.49 -13.75 1.26
N LEU A 384 18.08 -14.73 0.46
CA LEU A 384 18.92 -15.80 -0.10
C LEU A 384 18.75 -15.94 -1.63
N ALA A 385 18.49 -14.85 -2.34
CA ALA A 385 17.91 -14.82 -3.70
C ALA A 385 18.66 -15.64 -4.76
N GLU A 386 19.96 -15.88 -4.57
CA GLU A 386 20.82 -16.58 -5.53
C GLU A 386 20.99 -18.08 -5.25
N VAL A 387 20.60 -18.56 -4.07
CA VAL A 387 20.79 -19.98 -3.69
C VAL A 387 19.50 -20.78 -3.72
N LEU A 388 18.34 -20.14 -3.83
CA LEU A 388 17.04 -20.82 -3.86
C LEU A 388 16.32 -20.66 -5.19
N ALA A 389 16.15 -21.77 -5.91
CA ALA A 389 15.34 -21.87 -7.11
C ALA A 389 13.84 -22.04 -6.77
N HIS A 390 12.99 -21.84 -7.77
CA HIS A 390 11.54 -22.01 -7.67
C HIS A 390 11.02 -22.89 -8.80
N ARG A 391 9.92 -23.63 -8.54
CA ARG A 391 9.29 -24.60 -9.46
C ARG A 391 10.18 -25.81 -9.83
N PRO A 392 10.35 -26.80 -8.94
CA PRO A 392 9.99 -26.83 -7.52
C PRO A 392 10.95 -25.96 -6.67
N TYR A 393 10.57 -25.64 -5.42
CA TYR A 393 11.48 -24.94 -4.50
C TYR A 393 12.64 -25.87 -4.15
N ARG A 394 13.88 -25.42 -4.37
CA ARG A 394 15.12 -26.18 -4.10
C ARG A 394 16.31 -25.24 -3.95
N PHE A 395 17.43 -25.76 -3.48
CA PHE A 395 18.71 -25.07 -3.67
C PHE A 395 19.08 -25.09 -5.17
N GLY A 396 19.61 -23.97 -5.67
CA GLY A 396 19.92 -23.81 -7.10
C GLY A 396 21.00 -24.77 -7.60
N ASP A 397 20.97 -25.04 -8.90
CA ASP A 397 21.98 -25.91 -9.53
C ASP A 397 23.37 -25.25 -9.43
N GLY A 398 24.38 -25.99 -8.97
CA GLY A 398 25.72 -25.46 -8.67
C GLY A 398 25.90 -24.87 -7.26
N VAL A 399 24.93 -25.06 -6.37
CA VAL A 399 25.04 -24.76 -4.93
C VAL A 399 25.39 -26.03 -4.15
N GLU A 400 26.54 -26.04 -3.50
CA GLU A 400 26.93 -27.06 -2.53
C GLU A 400 26.23 -26.76 -1.19
N VAL A 401 25.47 -27.70 -0.66
CA VAL A 401 24.72 -27.53 0.59
C VAL A 401 25.29 -28.46 1.64
N GLU A 402 25.72 -27.89 2.76
CA GLU A 402 26.18 -28.58 3.94
C GLU A 402 25.24 -28.25 5.11
N VAL A 403 24.82 -29.27 5.85
CA VAL A 403 24.04 -29.09 7.08
C VAL A 403 24.91 -29.51 8.25
N ILE A 404 25.23 -28.57 9.14
CA ILE A 404 25.90 -28.88 10.40
C ILE A 404 24.82 -29.27 11.39
N HIS A 405 24.78 -30.56 11.71
CA HIS A 405 23.87 -31.14 12.68
C HIS A 405 24.38 -30.96 14.11
N PRO A 406 23.48 -30.96 15.11
CA PRO A 406 23.88 -31.13 16.51
C PRO A 406 24.49 -32.52 16.75
N GLU A 407 25.26 -32.67 17.84
CA GLU A 407 25.89 -33.93 18.23
C GLU A 407 24.85 -35.04 18.44
N ASP A 408 23.74 -34.72 19.12
CA ASP A 408 22.58 -35.61 19.22
C ASP A 408 21.51 -35.22 18.19
N ARG A 409 21.03 -36.20 17.42
CA ARG A 409 19.91 -36.00 16.48
C ARG A 409 18.64 -35.54 17.17
N ALA A 410 18.40 -35.93 18.42
CA ALA A 410 17.25 -35.48 19.20
C ALA A 410 17.24 -33.95 19.37
N ASP A 411 18.42 -33.31 19.32
CA ASP A 411 18.59 -31.87 19.44
C ASP A 411 18.44 -31.12 18.11
N LEU A 412 18.11 -31.80 17.01
CA LEU A 412 17.86 -31.14 15.73
C LEU A 412 16.62 -30.23 15.82
N LEU A 413 16.83 -28.93 15.95
CA LEU A 413 15.78 -27.91 16.03
C LEU A 413 14.74 -28.18 17.14
N PRO A 414 15.12 -28.41 18.42
CA PRO A 414 14.37 -29.19 19.41
C PRO A 414 12.91 -28.74 19.63
N HIS A 415 12.62 -27.45 19.46
CA HIS A 415 11.29 -26.85 19.61
C HIS A 415 10.39 -26.96 18.36
N SER A 416 10.93 -27.43 17.24
CA SER A 416 10.19 -27.64 16.00
C SER A 416 9.21 -28.81 16.13
N ARG A 417 7.99 -28.58 15.63
CA ARG A 417 6.95 -29.61 15.45
C ARG A 417 6.77 -29.99 13.97
N ALA A 418 7.68 -29.55 13.10
CA ALA A 418 7.58 -29.83 11.67
C ALA A 418 7.74 -31.34 11.41
N PRO A 419 6.84 -31.99 10.66
CA PRO A 419 6.94 -33.43 10.37
C PRO A 419 8.29 -33.87 9.79
N VAL A 420 8.89 -33.07 8.92
CA VAL A 420 10.21 -33.36 8.33
C VAL A 420 11.33 -33.40 9.38
N VAL A 421 11.25 -32.52 10.38
CA VAL A 421 12.22 -32.48 11.49
C VAL A 421 11.95 -33.62 12.47
N ALA A 422 10.68 -33.86 12.83
CA ALA A 422 10.31 -34.94 13.72
C ALA A 422 10.72 -36.31 13.15
N LYS A 423 10.52 -36.52 11.85
CA LYS A 423 10.99 -37.73 11.14
C LYS A 423 12.51 -37.85 11.19
N ALA A 424 13.24 -36.75 11.00
CA ALA A 424 14.69 -36.75 11.08
C ALA A 424 15.24 -37.07 12.48
N ARG A 425 14.54 -36.69 13.55
CA ARG A 425 14.88 -37.10 14.92
C ARG A 425 14.60 -38.57 15.21
N GLY A 426 13.51 -39.12 14.65
CA GLY A 426 13.05 -40.48 14.90
C GLY A 426 13.70 -41.58 14.04
N ALA A 427 14.48 -41.23 13.02
CA ALA A 427 15.10 -42.20 12.12
C ALA A 427 16.45 -42.73 12.66
N ALA A 428 16.39 -43.80 13.47
CA ALA A 428 17.51 -44.72 13.71
C ALA A 428 16.99 -46.13 14.01
N THR A 429 17.07 -47.03 13.02
CA THR A 429 17.47 -48.46 13.10
C THR A 429 17.05 -49.15 11.79
N THR A 430 17.98 -49.27 10.85
CA THR A 430 18.21 -50.50 10.06
C THR A 430 19.61 -50.37 9.50
N ALA A 431 20.49 -51.23 9.99
CA ALA A 431 21.72 -51.62 9.31
C ALA A 431 21.39 -52.26 7.95
#